data_AF-A0A4S9A0G7-F1
#
_entry.id   AF-A0A4S9A0G7-F1
#
_cell.length_a   1.000
_cell.length_b   1.000
_cell.length_c   1.000
_cell.angle_alpha   90.00
_cell.angle_beta   90.00
_cell.angle_gamma   90.00
#
_symmetry.space_group_name_H-M   'P 1'
#
loop_
_entity.id
_entity.type
_entity.pdbx_description
1 polymer ?
#
loop_
_entity_poly.entity_id
_entity_poly.type
_entity_poly.pdbx_seq_one_letter_code
_entity_poly.pdbx_strand_id
1 'polypeptide(L)'
;MGINVTVIEAGILSLQRRLLEQTPRFHIGIHKLDSSHLHSRLAKTKYTKRFTSPLRKAAAMFKEIEAGRAEKIPAVGCEPWGPKAYVHISDRKQAKLATATKPETVDFYTDGSVRNGRAGIEIWTAAWEASKTTSRAEDTNIHHTELEAIWTAIRNISHETNRTVRIRIFSDNQGALRSIPNPRTNDSLNLVLKIGRRISKAAFSLHWIPGHEGIKRNKRADELAQEATRGTEPLPAPALAVPISVIYATARSMDYKPENEVFYGAKTGEHFQNSDKALPGKHIKKMYNALNKTAASILVQLRTNISRLNTYLHKIKVTETDKRECGVVETFPHFLFCCPRWTEQRREMKAAHSSRYWDLSYALGGYSIHEENGKKVDGEKDKWQSDWNAVKATIEFARATGRLQMQEWKQGYDEQKVLDIPNYDTTPTLRNCLQAVFR
;
A
#
# COMPACT_ATOMS: atom_id res chain seq x y z
N MET A 1 -19.66 -6.15 15.21
CA MET A 1 -19.67 -4.88 14.45
C MET A 1 -20.18 -5.21 13.07
N GLY A 2 -21.39 -4.76 12.72
CA GLY A 2 -22.01 -5.08 11.43
C GLY A 2 -21.27 -4.47 10.25
N ILE A 3 -21.43 -5.08 9.08
CA ILE A 3 -20.93 -4.52 7.83
C ILE A 3 -21.64 -3.22 7.51
N ASN A 4 -20.85 -2.18 7.25
CA ASN A 4 -21.37 -0.93 6.74
C ASN A 4 -21.31 -0.95 5.21
N VAL A 5 -22.47 -1.09 4.57
CA VAL A 5 -22.64 -1.13 3.10
C VAL A 5 -22.01 0.10 2.45
N THR A 6 -22.11 1.28 3.07
CA THR A 6 -21.57 2.52 2.50
C THR A 6 -20.05 2.55 2.51
N VAL A 7 -19.41 1.95 3.53
CA VAL A 7 -17.94 1.83 3.62
C VAL A 7 -17.42 0.92 2.52
N ILE A 8 -18.13 -0.19 2.25
CA ILE A 8 -17.72 -1.15 1.22
C ILE A 8 -17.97 -0.58 -0.18
N GLU A 9 -19.09 0.13 -0.38
CA GLU A 9 -19.36 0.85 -1.62
C GLU A 9 -18.38 2.01 -1.85
N ALA A 10 -17.80 2.59 -0.79
CA ALA A 10 -16.70 3.52 -0.93
C ALA A 10 -15.37 2.87 -1.36
N GLY A 11 -15.33 1.54 -1.53
CA GLY A 11 -14.12 0.77 -1.74
C GLY A 11 -13.18 0.78 -0.53
N ILE A 12 -13.70 1.16 0.65
CA ILE A 12 -12.94 1.19 1.90
C ILE A 12 -13.03 -0.19 2.55
N LEU A 13 -11.89 -0.72 2.95
CA LEU A 13 -11.84 -1.99 3.67
C LEU A 13 -12.54 -1.86 5.03
N SER A 14 -13.17 -2.94 5.49
CA SER A 14 -13.85 -2.97 6.79
C SER A 14 -12.91 -2.50 7.91
N LEU A 15 -13.47 -1.90 8.96
CA LEU A 15 -12.68 -1.44 10.11
C LEU A 15 -11.82 -2.58 10.67
N GLN A 16 -12.38 -3.78 10.79
CA GLN A 16 -11.67 -4.98 11.23
C GLN A 16 -10.46 -5.28 10.34
N ARG A 17 -10.62 -5.27 9.02
CA ARG A 17 -9.52 -5.50 8.09
C ARG A 17 -8.46 -4.41 8.14
N ARG A 18 -8.85 -3.14 8.25
CA ARG A 18 -7.90 -2.03 8.42
C ARG A 18 -7.10 -2.16 9.71
N LEU A 19 -7.77 -2.45 10.83
CA LEU A 19 -7.10 -2.68 12.12
C LEU A 19 -6.15 -3.86 12.03
N LEU A 20 -6.56 -4.93 11.36
CA LEU A 20 -5.74 -6.10 11.15
C LEU A 20 -4.49 -5.79 10.31
N GLU A 21 -4.62 -5.04 9.21
CA GLU A 21 -3.47 -4.59 8.39
C GLU A 21 -2.51 -3.67 9.16
N GLN A 22 -3.00 -2.92 10.16
CA GLN A 22 -2.17 -2.08 11.02
C GLN A 22 -1.52 -2.88 12.17
N THR A 23 -2.07 -4.02 12.55
CA THR A 23 -1.62 -4.77 13.73
C THR A 23 -0.20 -5.34 13.58
N PRO A 24 0.22 -5.94 12.44
CA PRO A 24 1.62 -6.31 12.21
C PRO A 24 2.55 -5.10 12.29
N ARG A 25 2.13 -3.94 11.78
CA ARG A 25 2.94 -2.71 11.84
C ARG A 25 3.14 -2.25 13.27
N PHE A 26 2.11 -2.32 14.08
CA PHE A 26 2.20 -2.06 15.51
C PHE A 26 3.12 -3.06 16.21
N HIS A 27 2.92 -4.37 15.99
CA HIS A 27 3.72 -5.43 16.59
C HIS A 27 5.21 -5.28 16.23
N ILE A 28 5.56 -5.19 14.95
CA ILE A 28 6.95 -4.95 14.51
C ILE A 28 7.48 -3.61 15.07
N GLY A 29 6.61 -2.59 15.08
CA GLY A 29 6.92 -1.25 15.54
C GLY A 29 7.30 -1.16 17.01
N ILE A 30 6.71 -1.95 17.91
CA ILE A 30 7.11 -1.96 19.33
C ILE A 30 8.43 -2.67 19.57
N HIS A 31 8.82 -3.60 18.68
CA HIS A 31 10.06 -4.34 18.79
C HIS A 31 11.30 -3.56 18.33
N LYS A 32 11.16 -2.54 17.47
CA LYS A 32 12.29 -1.64 17.14
C LYS A 32 12.63 -0.62 18.24
N LEU A 33 11.75 -0.43 19.22
CA LEU A 33 11.92 0.60 20.23
C LEU A 33 12.97 0.19 21.28
N ASP A 34 13.70 1.18 21.78
CA ASP A 34 14.60 1.01 22.91
C ASP A 34 13.85 0.55 24.18
N SER A 35 14.56 -0.13 25.07
CA SER A 35 14.01 -0.65 26.32
C SER A 35 13.44 0.43 27.26
N SER A 36 13.92 1.68 27.15
CA SER A 36 13.39 2.84 27.86
C SER A 36 11.98 3.26 27.41
N HIS A 37 11.58 2.93 26.18
CA HIS A 37 10.31 3.37 25.63
C HIS A 37 9.12 2.62 26.26
N LEU A 38 8.06 3.33 26.67
CA LEU A 38 6.87 2.74 27.33
C LEU A 38 6.27 1.55 26.55
N HIS A 39 6.09 1.71 25.23
CA HIS A 39 5.59 0.64 24.36
C HIS A 39 6.55 -0.55 24.14
N SER A 40 7.86 -0.43 24.40
CA SER A 40 8.78 -1.58 24.26
C SER A 40 8.49 -2.67 25.31
N ARG A 41 7.91 -2.27 26.46
CA ARG A 41 7.46 -3.21 27.50
C ARG A 41 6.34 -4.12 27.00
N LEU A 42 5.51 -3.66 26.05
CA LEU A 42 4.44 -4.47 25.45
C LEU A 42 5.00 -5.66 24.67
N ALA A 43 6.18 -5.52 24.05
CA ALA A 43 6.86 -6.59 23.32
C ALA A 43 7.25 -7.76 24.23
N LYS A 44 7.50 -7.47 25.52
CA LYS A 44 7.91 -8.46 26.54
C LYS A 44 6.75 -8.92 27.42
N THR A 45 5.56 -8.34 27.27
CA THR A 45 4.45 -8.61 28.21
C THR A 45 3.81 -9.96 27.86
N LYS A 46 3.77 -10.87 28.83
CA LYS A 46 3.01 -12.12 28.72
C LYS A 46 1.51 -11.84 28.58
N TYR A 47 0.83 -12.65 27.78
CA TYR A 47 -0.61 -12.56 27.60
C TYR A 47 -1.33 -13.00 28.90
N THR A 48 -2.20 -12.15 29.43
CA THR A 48 -3.01 -12.43 30.63
C THR A 48 -4.49 -12.43 30.27
N LYS A 49 -5.25 -13.48 30.60
CA LYS A 49 -6.67 -13.63 30.22
C LYS A 49 -7.61 -12.59 30.86
N ARG A 50 -7.32 -12.10 32.07
CA ARG A 50 -8.25 -11.29 32.88
C ARG A 50 -8.23 -9.78 32.56
N PHE A 51 -7.10 -9.22 32.12
CA PHE A 51 -6.93 -7.78 31.84
C PHE A 51 -6.03 -7.53 30.61
N THR A 52 -6.43 -8.05 29.45
CA THR A 52 -5.68 -7.81 28.21
C THR A 52 -6.14 -6.50 27.55
N SER A 53 -5.26 -5.50 27.53
CA SER A 53 -5.51 -4.28 26.74
C SER A 53 -5.58 -4.59 25.23
N PRO A 54 -6.27 -3.78 24.42
CA PRO A 54 -6.30 -3.95 22.96
C PRO A 54 -4.89 -4.04 22.35
N LEU A 55 -3.94 -3.24 22.82
CA LEU A 55 -2.55 -3.27 22.37
C LEU A 55 -1.83 -4.58 22.71
N ARG A 56 -2.13 -5.18 23.86
CA ARG A 56 -1.60 -6.52 24.22
C ARG A 56 -2.22 -7.63 23.36
N LYS A 57 -3.51 -7.52 23.01
CA LYS A 57 -4.16 -8.45 22.07
C LYS A 57 -3.54 -8.35 20.68
N ALA A 58 -3.34 -7.12 20.19
CA ALA A 58 -2.66 -6.81 18.94
C ALA A 58 -1.24 -7.39 18.89
N ALA A 59 -0.44 -7.16 19.94
CA ALA A 59 0.91 -7.73 20.03
C ALA A 59 0.91 -9.27 20.12
N ALA A 60 -0.14 -9.87 20.70
CA ALA A 60 -0.26 -11.32 20.82
C ALA A 60 -0.70 -12.02 19.52
N MET A 61 -1.44 -11.32 18.66
CA MET A 61 -2.00 -11.86 17.42
C MET A 61 -0.94 -12.23 16.38
N PHE A 62 0.21 -11.56 16.39
CA PHE A 62 1.29 -11.75 15.41
C PHE A 62 2.59 -12.21 16.05
N LYS A 63 2.52 -12.98 17.15
CA LYS A 63 3.70 -13.51 17.86
C LYS A 63 4.58 -14.43 17.00
N GLU A 64 4.01 -15.02 15.96
CA GLU A 64 4.73 -15.85 14.98
C GLU A 64 5.70 -15.02 14.14
N ILE A 65 5.48 -13.71 14.01
CA ILE A 65 6.48 -12.80 13.46
C ILE A 65 7.59 -12.68 14.51
N GLU A 66 8.77 -13.21 14.20
CA GLU A 66 9.96 -13.12 15.06
C GLU A 66 10.55 -11.69 15.11
N ALA A 67 9.74 -10.70 15.47
CA ALA A 67 10.11 -9.30 15.51
C ALA A 67 11.14 -8.99 16.60
N GLY A 68 11.44 -9.93 17.51
CA GLY A 68 12.48 -9.81 18.53
C GLY A 68 13.86 -9.46 18.00
N ARG A 69 14.16 -9.87 16.76
CA ARG A 69 15.42 -9.62 16.06
C ARG A 69 15.49 -8.24 15.41
N ALA A 70 14.46 -7.41 15.51
CA ALA A 70 14.47 -6.06 14.94
C ALA A 70 15.61 -5.23 15.54
N GLU A 71 16.39 -4.60 14.67
CA GLU A 71 17.35 -3.57 15.05
C GLU A 71 16.68 -2.53 15.97
N LYS A 72 17.32 -2.26 17.11
CA LYS A 72 16.85 -1.22 18.03
C LYS A 72 17.22 0.15 17.50
N ILE A 73 16.20 0.99 17.37
CA ILE A 73 16.30 2.36 16.85
C ILE A 73 16.38 3.31 18.04
N PRO A 74 17.55 3.90 18.32
CA PRO A 74 17.65 4.91 19.36
C PRO A 74 16.87 6.18 18.97
N ALA A 75 16.36 6.89 19.98
CA ALA A 75 15.85 8.25 19.77
C ALA A 75 17.02 9.19 19.55
N VAL A 76 17.38 9.43 18.28
CA VAL A 76 18.51 10.29 17.92
C VAL A 76 17.98 11.63 17.43
N GLY A 77 18.36 12.71 18.12
CA GLY A 77 18.23 14.06 17.61
C GLY A 77 19.26 14.28 16.50
N CYS A 78 18.80 14.67 15.31
CA CYS A 78 19.70 15.05 14.23
C CYS A 78 19.67 16.56 14.10
N GLU A 79 20.73 17.22 14.54
CA GLU A 79 20.89 18.65 14.41
C GLU A 79 20.88 19.05 12.92
N PRO A 80 19.92 19.88 12.47
CA PRO A 80 19.82 20.21 11.06
C PRO A 80 21.02 21.01 10.54
N TRP A 81 21.76 21.68 11.43
CA TRP A 81 22.96 22.48 11.16
C TRP A 81 24.29 21.72 11.34
N GLY A 82 24.26 20.46 11.79
CA GLY A 82 25.49 19.67 11.98
C GLY A 82 26.22 19.39 10.64
N PRO A 83 27.54 19.16 10.66
CA PRO A 83 28.28 18.82 9.45
C PRO A 83 27.76 17.51 8.86
N LYS A 84 27.33 17.54 7.59
CA LYS A 84 26.80 16.37 6.88
C LYS A 84 27.85 15.77 5.96
N ALA A 85 27.70 14.47 5.68
CA ALA A 85 28.47 13.82 4.64
C ALA A 85 28.24 14.52 3.29
N TYR A 86 29.33 14.81 2.58
CA TYR A 86 29.26 15.35 1.22
C TYR A 86 28.92 14.22 0.25
N VAL A 87 27.69 14.26 -0.30
CA VAL A 87 27.17 13.28 -1.23
C VAL A 87 26.92 13.94 -2.58
N HIS A 88 27.59 13.47 -3.62
CA HIS A 88 27.44 13.92 -5.00
C HIS A 88 26.54 12.96 -5.75
N ILE A 89 25.30 13.39 -6.03
CA ILE A 89 24.36 12.69 -6.89
C ILE A 89 24.11 13.60 -8.10
N SER A 90 24.88 13.36 -9.16
CA SER A 90 24.82 14.15 -10.40
C SER A 90 24.11 13.39 -11.51
N ASP A 91 23.95 14.00 -12.68
CA ASP A 91 23.47 13.28 -13.86
C ASP A 91 24.43 12.13 -14.26
N ARG A 92 23.94 11.20 -15.09
CA ARG A 92 24.72 10.01 -15.50
C ARG A 92 26.04 10.36 -16.20
N LYS A 93 26.08 11.41 -17.02
CA LYS A 93 27.28 11.78 -17.79
C LYS A 93 28.34 12.38 -16.85
N GLN A 94 27.93 13.28 -15.96
CA GLN A 94 28.77 13.90 -14.96
C GLN A 94 29.28 12.88 -13.94
N ALA A 95 28.42 11.96 -13.49
CA ALA A 95 28.80 10.89 -12.57
C ALA A 95 29.88 9.97 -13.17
N LYS A 96 29.79 9.62 -14.47
CA LYS A 96 30.85 8.91 -15.18
C LYS A 96 32.15 9.71 -15.22
N LEU A 97 32.08 10.99 -15.57
CA LEU A 97 33.26 11.86 -15.64
C LEU A 97 33.96 11.99 -14.27
N ALA A 98 33.20 11.98 -13.17
CA ALA A 98 33.73 12.04 -11.81
C ALA A 98 34.62 10.83 -11.43
N THR A 99 34.50 9.71 -12.15
CA THR A 99 35.33 8.51 -11.94
C THR A 99 36.74 8.63 -12.50
N ALA A 100 37.06 9.71 -13.22
CA ALA A 100 38.42 9.97 -13.66
C ALA A 100 39.38 10.03 -12.46
N THR A 101 40.57 9.44 -12.64
CA THR A 101 41.63 9.44 -11.62
C THR A 101 42.03 10.88 -11.34
N LYS A 102 42.02 11.28 -10.06
CA LYS A 102 42.54 12.58 -9.62
C LYS A 102 43.82 12.37 -8.80
N PRO A 103 44.84 13.22 -8.99
CA PRO A 103 46.01 13.20 -8.12
C PRO A 103 45.59 13.45 -6.67
N GLU A 104 46.32 12.86 -5.72
CA GLU A 104 46.09 13.00 -4.26
C GLU A 104 44.73 12.46 -3.75
N THR A 105 44.10 11.57 -4.53
CA THR A 105 42.86 10.90 -4.12
C THR A 105 43.00 9.38 -4.13
N VAL A 106 42.35 8.73 -3.17
CA VAL A 106 42.16 7.27 -3.17
C VAL A 106 40.70 6.97 -3.44
N ASP A 107 40.49 6.17 -4.48
CA ASP A 107 39.16 5.76 -4.93
C ASP A 107 38.82 4.37 -4.38
N PHE A 108 37.67 4.27 -3.74
CA PHE A 108 37.02 3.02 -3.38
C PHE A 108 35.75 2.87 -4.17
N TYR A 109 35.53 1.68 -4.73
CA TYR A 109 34.28 1.28 -5.36
C TYR A 109 33.68 0.19 -4.49
N THR A 110 32.44 0.40 -4.07
CA THR A 110 31.77 -0.51 -3.14
C THR A 110 30.48 -0.99 -3.76
N ASP A 111 30.21 -2.28 -3.58
CA ASP A 111 28.96 -2.88 -4.04
C ASP A 111 28.50 -3.95 -3.06
N GLY A 112 27.18 -4.17 -3.01
CA GLY A 112 26.52 -5.17 -2.20
C GLY A 112 25.56 -6.01 -3.03
N SER A 113 25.63 -7.33 -2.92
CA SER A 113 24.74 -8.26 -3.62
C SER A 113 24.00 -9.15 -2.63
N VAL A 114 22.72 -9.42 -2.91
CA VAL A 114 21.90 -10.36 -2.13
C VAL A 114 21.28 -11.37 -3.08
N ARG A 115 21.87 -12.58 -3.15
CA ARG A 115 21.49 -13.67 -4.06
C ARG A 115 21.85 -15.02 -3.46
N ASN A 116 21.26 -16.11 -3.98
CA ASN A 116 21.59 -17.49 -3.57
C ASN A 116 21.52 -17.73 -2.05
N GLY A 117 20.58 -17.08 -1.35
CA GLY A 117 20.46 -17.19 0.10
C GLY A 117 21.55 -16.45 0.91
N ARG A 118 22.42 -15.68 0.25
CA ARG A 118 23.58 -14.99 0.85
C ARG A 118 23.59 -13.51 0.53
N ALA A 119 24.28 -12.76 1.36
CA ALA A 119 24.65 -11.37 1.11
C ALA A 119 26.17 -11.25 1.04
N GLY A 120 26.64 -10.70 -0.06
CA GLY A 120 28.04 -10.45 -0.37
C GLY A 120 28.30 -8.95 -0.44
N ILE A 121 29.45 -8.51 0.04
CA ILE A 121 29.95 -7.15 -0.19
C ILE A 121 31.29 -7.23 -0.91
N GLU A 122 31.57 -6.18 -1.68
CA GLU A 122 32.86 -5.97 -2.31
C GLU A 122 33.39 -4.57 -2.07
N ILE A 123 34.72 -4.47 -1.94
CA ILE A 123 35.46 -3.23 -1.96
C ILE A 123 36.61 -3.35 -2.95
N TRP A 124 36.57 -2.53 -3.99
CA TRP A 124 37.65 -2.41 -4.95
C TRP A 124 38.40 -1.08 -4.77
N THR A 125 39.72 -1.13 -4.68
CA THR A 125 40.61 0.02 -4.79
C THR A 125 41.85 -0.33 -5.62
N ALA A 126 42.58 0.68 -6.10
CA ALA A 126 43.73 0.46 -6.98
C ALA A 126 44.85 -0.41 -6.37
N ALA A 127 44.94 -0.44 -5.03
CA ALA A 127 45.96 -1.20 -4.30
C ALA A 127 45.45 -2.54 -3.73
N TRP A 128 44.13 -2.76 -3.65
CA TRP A 128 43.53 -3.86 -2.89
C TRP A 128 42.10 -4.15 -3.35
N GLU A 129 41.74 -5.44 -3.43
CA GLU A 129 40.37 -5.93 -3.65
C GLU A 129 39.98 -6.78 -2.43
N ALA A 130 38.73 -6.67 -1.97
CA ALA A 130 38.24 -7.43 -0.83
C ALA A 130 36.78 -7.81 -0.97
N SER A 131 36.59 -9.13 -1.02
CA SER A 131 35.30 -9.78 -1.11
C SER A 131 34.95 -10.52 0.16
N LYS A 132 33.71 -10.40 0.60
CA LYS A 132 33.25 -11.12 1.80
C LYS A 132 31.74 -11.40 1.77
N THR A 133 31.37 -12.63 2.09
CA THR A 133 30.00 -12.97 2.50
C THR A 133 29.76 -12.47 3.93
N THR A 134 28.78 -11.59 4.12
CA THR A 134 28.53 -10.92 5.42
C THR A 134 27.37 -11.52 6.18
N SER A 135 26.32 -11.94 5.49
CA SER A 135 25.06 -12.35 6.12
C SER A 135 24.28 -13.31 5.23
N ARG A 136 23.23 -13.90 5.80
CA ARG A 136 22.22 -14.63 5.03
C ARG A 136 21.28 -13.64 4.34
N ALA A 137 20.74 -14.02 3.18
CA ALA A 137 19.77 -13.18 2.46
C ALA A 137 18.49 -12.94 3.26
N GLU A 138 18.11 -13.87 4.14
CA GLU A 138 16.94 -13.74 5.03
C GLU A 138 17.14 -12.72 6.17
N ASP A 139 18.38 -12.29 6.42
CA ASP A 139 18.74 -11.45 7.56
C ASP A 139 19.09 -10.01 7.17
N THR A 140 19.13 -9.72 5.87
CA THR A 140 19.52 -8.42 5.34
C THR A 140 18.64 -8.01 4.17
N ASN A 141 18.78 -6.77 3.74
CA ASN A 141 18.22 -6.27 2.50
C ASN A 141 19.34 -5.64 1.68
N ILE A 142 19.09 -5.39 0.39
CA ILE A 142 20.09 -4.81 -0.52
C ILE A 142 20.66 -3.48 0.03
N HIS A 143 19.79 -2.61 0.56
CA HIS A 143 20.20 -1.31 1.10
C HIS A 143 21.14 -1.44 2.32
N HIS A 144 20.89 -2.40 3.21
CA HIS A 144 21.76 -2.70 4.34
C HIS A 144 23.10 -3.26 3.90
N THR A 145 23.09 -4.22 2.96
CA THR A 145 24.31 -4.83 2.41
C THR A 145 25.23 -3.79 1.76
N GLU A 146 24.65 -2.82 1.07
CA GLU A 146 25.36 -1.71 0.41
C GLU A 146 25.97 -0.74 1.42
N LEU A 147 25.24 -0.44 2.49
CA LEU A 147 25.78 0.32 3.62
C LEU A 147 26.91 -0.44 4.33
N GLU A 148 26.83 -1.78 4.43
CA GLU A 148 27.89 -2.62 5.02
C GLU A 148 29.15 -2.62 4.14
N ALA A 149 29.00 -2.57 2.81
CA ALA A 149 30.12 -2.42 1.87
C ALA A 149 30.83 -1.07 2.10
N ILE A 150 30.08 0.04 2.17
CA ILE A 150 30.61 1.37 2.47
C ILE A 150 31.30 1.39 3.85
N TRP A 151 30.65 0.84 4.87
CA TRP A 151 31.21 0.78 6.22
C TRP A 151 32.52 -0.01 6.26
N THR A 152 32.57 -1.16 5.59
CA THR A 152 33.76 -2.01 5.54
C THR A 152 34.91 -1.31 4.82
N ALA A 153 34.63 -0.50 3.79
CA ALA A 153 35.64 0.31 3.11
C ALA A 153 36.26 1.36 4.03
N ILE A 154 35.46 2.02 4.87
CA ILE A 154 35.94 3.17 5.67
C ILE A 154 36.42 2.83 7.07
N ARG A 155 35.97 1.72 7.67
CA ARG A 155 36.15 1.47 9.11
C ARG A 155 37.62 1.43 9.54
N ASN A 156 38.49 0.86 8.69
CA ASN A 156 39.91 0.64 8.99
C ASN A 156 40.83 1.79 8.56
N ILE A 157 40.31 2.84 7.91
CA ILE A 157 41.14 3.93 7.38
C ILE A 157 41.55 4.88 8.51
N SER A 158 42.86 5.05 8.77
CA SER A 158 43.33 5.96 9.82
C SER A 158 42.93 7.41 9.54
N HIS A 159 42.60 8.16 10.60
CA HIS A 159 42.35 9.60 10.51
C HIS A 159 43.59 10.38 10.05
N GLU A 160 44.78 9.90 10.38
CA GLU A 160 46.05 10.55 10.03
C GLU A 160 46.32 10.48 8.53
N THR A 161 46.12 9.31 7.91
CA THR A 161 46.22 9.11 6.45
C THR A 161 45.23 9.99 5.67
N ASN A 162 44.04 10.20 6.23
CA ASN A 162 42.95 10.94 5.58
C ASN A 162 43.10 12.48 5.70
N ARG A 163 43.99 12.98 6.57
CA ARG A 163 44.33 14.42 6.58
C ARG A 163 45.19 14.81 5.37
N THR A 164 46.01 13.89 4.89
CA THR A 164 46.95 14.11 3.79
C THR A 164 46.38 13.69 2.44
N VAL A 165 45.45 12.73 2.41
CA VAL A 165 44.90 12.16 1.17
C VAL A 165 43.37 12.16 1.20
N ARG A 166 42.73 12.68 0.15
CA ARG A 166 41.25 12.74 0.06
C ARG A 166 40.70 11.41 -0.42
N ILE A 167 39.63 10.93 0.20
CA ILE A 167 39.06 9.61 -0.12
C ILE A 167 37.72 9.77 -0.81
N ARG A 168 37.57 9.12 -1.97
CA ARG A 168 36.34 9.11 -2.76
C ARG A 168 35.74 7.71 -2.74
N ILE A 169 34.46 7.61 -2.40
CA ILE A 169 33.74 6.34 -2.37
C ILE A 169 32.67 6.40 -3.45
N PHE A 170 32.70 5.44 -4.35
CA PHE A 170 31.77 5.30 -5.45
C PHE A 170 30.84 4.12 -5.19
N SER A 171 29.53 4.36 -5.29
CA SER A 171 28.48 3.34 -5.20
C SER A 171 27.38 3.68 -6.20
N ASP A 172 26.73 2.67 -6.77
CA ASP A 172 25.58 2.86 -7.65
C ASP A 172 24.24 2.91 -6.92
N ASN A 173 24.25 2.67 -5.61
CA ASN A 173 23.06 2.71 -4.77
C ASN A 173 22.76 4.10 -4.22
N GLN A 174 21.93 4.86 -4.95
CA GLN A 174 21.48 6.18 -4.49
C GLN A 174 20.78 6.14 -3.13
N GLY A 175 20.09 5.05 -2.80
CA GLY A 175 19.38 4.91 -1.53
C GLY A 175 20.34 4.90 -0.34
N ALA A 176 21.41 4.09 -0.42
CA ALA A 176 22.49 4.04 0.57
C ALA A 176 23.18 5.40 0.73
N LEU A 177 23.50 6.06 -0.39
CA LEU A 177 24.15 7.36 -0.35
C LEU A 177 23.26 8.47 0.24
N ARG A 178 21.95 8.44 -0.02
CA ARG A 178 21.00 9.43 0.52
C ARG A 178 20.69 9.25 2.00
N SER A 179 20.80 8.03 2.54
CA SER A 179 20.49 7.77 3.95
C SER A 179 21.59 8.29 4.89
N ILE A 180 22.86 8.26 4.46
CA ILE A 180 24.03 8.70 5.24
C ILE A 180 23.91 10.15 5.76
N PRO A 181 23.65 11.18 4.94
CA PRO A 181 23.52 12.56 5.41
C PRO A 181 22.18 12.85 6.09
N ASN A 182 21.18 11.98 5.92
CA ASN A 182 19.82 12.16 6.43
C ASN A 182 19.33 10.88 7.14
N PRO A 183 19.78 10.63 8.38
CA PRO A 183 19.40 9.46 9.19
C PRO A 183 17.94 9.55 9.71
N ARG A 184 16.99 9.80 8.81
CA ARG A 184 15.54 9.77 9.06
C ARG A 184 14.94 8.39 8.74
N THR A 185 15.74 7.52 8.11
CA THR A 185 15.34 6.16 7.77
C THR A 185 15.31 5.30 9.03
N ASN A 186 14.18 4.62 9.26
CA ASN A 186 14.04 3.67 10.36
C ASN A 186 14.72 2.31 10.08
N ASP A 187 15.41 2.17 8.96
CA ASP A 187 16.05 0.93 8.55
C ASP A 187 17.57 1.13 8.50
N SER A 188 18.32 0.16 9.04
CA SER A 188 19.78 0.19 9.10
C SER A 188 20.36 1.44 9.80
N LEU A 189 19.60 2.04 10.74
CA LEU A 189 19.93 3.35 11.30
C LEU A 189 21.26 3.34 12.05
N ASN A 190 21.58 2.31 12.82
CA ASN A 190 22.83 2.25 13.57
C ASN A 190 24.03 2.25 12.62
N LEU A 191 23.91 1.60 11.46
CA LEU A 191 24.95 1.56 10.45
C LEU A 191 25.11 2.92 9.77
N VAL A 192 24.01 3.56 9.38
CA VAL A 192 23.97 4.94 8.86
C VAL A 192 24.66 5.91 9.83
N LEU A 193 24.34 5.84 11.13
CA LEU A 193 24.95 6.70 12.16
C LEU A 193 26.44 6.40 12.40
N LYS A 194 26.88 5.15 12.25
CA LYS A 194 28.31 4.79 12.32
C LYS A 194 29.07 5.38 11.14
N ILE A 195 28.53 5.23 9.93
CA ILE A 195 29.11 5.77 8.70
C ILE A 195 29.16 7.30 8.75
N GLY A 196 28.05 7.95 9.10
CA GLY A 196 27.97 9.41 9.20
C GLY A 196 28.98 10.00 10.18
N ARG A 197 29.11 9.40 11.39
CA ARG A 197 30.13 9.81 12.38
C ARG A 197 31.54 9.66 11.86
N ARG A 198 31.84 8.57 11.13
CA ARG A 198 33.18 8.34 10.58
C ARG A 198 33.53 9.33 9.48
N ILE A 199 32.58 9.57 8.57
CA ILE A 199 32.72 10.50 7.46
C ILE A 199 32.87 11.94 7.96
N SER A 200 32.14 12.35 8.99
CA SER A 200 32.24 13.71 9.55
C SER A 200 33.61 14.07 10.11
N LYS A 201 34.42 13.07 10.47
CA LYS A 201 35.73 13.23 11.11
C LYS A 201 36.91 13.12 10.13
N ALA A 202 36.64 12.97 8.83
CA ALA A 202 37.71 12.84 7.83
C ALA A 202 37.26 13.38 6.46
N ALA A 203 38.20 13.56 5.52
CA ALA A 203 37.95 14.08 4.19
C ALA A 203 37.41 13.00 3.22
N PHE A 204 36.26 12.41 3.56
CA PHE A 204 35.53 11.50 2.66
C PHE A 204 34.55 12.27 1.77
N SER A 205 34.41 11.83 0.53
CA SER A 205 33.34 12.25 -0.38
C SER A 205 32.66 11.04 -0.97
N LEU A 206 31.33 11.05 -0.97
CA LEU A 206 30.50 9.98 -1.51
C LEU A 206 29.99 10.38 -2.88
N HIS A 207 30.15 9.51 -3.87
CA HIS A 207 29.81 9.78 -5.26
C HIS A 207 28.90 8.69 -5.80
N TRP A 208 27.74 9.08 -6.28
CA TRP A 208 26.88 8.17 -7.02
C TRP A 208 27.43 7.95 -8.43
N ILE A 209 27.42 6.70 -8.89
CA ILE A 209 27.74 6.32 -10.26
C ILE A 209 26.65 5.44 -10.87
N PRO A 210 26.41 5.51 -12.19
CA PRO A 210 25.43 4.64 -12.80
C PRO A 210 25.97 3.20 -12.91
N GLY A 211 25.18 2.23 -12.43
CA GLY A 211 25.46 0.81 -12.60
C GLY A 211 25.40 0.36 -14.07
N HIS A 212 26.14 -0.70 -14.41
CA HIS A 212 26.17 -1.36 -15.73
C HIS A 212 26.48 -0.46 -16.95
N GLU A 213 27.11 0.68 -16.74
CA GLU A 213 27.28 1.72 -17.76
C GLU A 213 28.72 1.85 -18.27
N GLY A 214 29.46 0.73 -18.27
CA GLY A 214 30.81 0.58 -18.83
C GLY A 214 31.96 0.99 -17.90
N ILE A 215 31.68 1.34 -16.64
CA ILE A 215 32.72 1.70 -15.66
C ILE A 215 33.41 0.41 -15.20
N LYS A 216 34.61 0.12 -15.73
CA LYS A 216 35.36 -1.13 -15.46
C LYS A 216 35.50 -1.45 -13.98
N ARG A 217 35.81 -0.45 -13.15
CA ARG A 217 36.01 -0.61 -11.70
C ARG A 217 34.71 -0.94 -10.94
N ASN A 218 33.59 -0.31 -11.32
CA ASN A 218 32.28 -0.64 -10.75
C ASN A 218 31.82 -2.03 -11.17
N LYS A 219 32.03 -2.38 -12.44
CA LYS A 219 31.70 -3.71 -12.95
C LYS A 219 32.48 -4.80 -12.20
N ARG A 220 33.76 -4.54 -11.90
CA ARG A 220 34.58 -5.43 -11.09
C ARG A 220 34.04 -5.58 -9.66
N ALA A 221 33.59 -4.49 -9.05
CA ALA A 221 32.95 -4.53 -7.73
C ALA A 221 31.67 -5.39 -7.72
N ASP A 222 30.79 -5.21 -8.71
CA ASP A 222 29.56 -6.01 -8.88
C ASP A 222 29.85 -7.49 -9.12
N GLU A 223 30.78 -7.81 -10.02
CA GLU A 223 31.18 -9.19 -10.32
C GLU A 223 31.67 -9.92 -9.07
N LEU A 224 32.51 -9.28 -8.25
CA LEU A 224 33.04 -9.87 -7.04
C LEU A 224 32.00 -9.92 -5.90
N ALA A 225 31.14 -8.91 -5.75
CA ALA A 225 30.03 -8.95 -4.80
C ALA A 225 29.09 -10.13 -5.10
N GLN A 226 28.83 -10.39 -6.40
CA GLN A 226 28.09 -11.56 -6.84
C GLN A 226 28.86 -12.86 -6.57
N GLU A 227 30.17 -12.90 -6.79
CA GLU A 227 30.98 -14.08 -6.48
C GLU A 227 30.92 -14.43 -4.98
N ALA A 228 30.93 -13.44 -4.10
CA ALA A 228 30.76 -13.63 -2.66
C ALA A 228 29.39 -14.22 -2.26
N THR A 229 28.39 -14.19 -3.16
CA THR A 229 27.10 -14.86 -2.98
C THR A 229 27.05 -16.27 -3.58
N ARG A 230 28.06 -16.69 -4.35
CA ARG A 230 28.14 -18.03 -4.96
C ARG A 230 28.90 -19.04 -4.13
N GLY A 231 29.64 -18.59 -3.12
CA GLY A 231 30.52 -19.44 -2.31
C GLY A 231 29.83 -20.69 -1.75
N THR A 232 30.57 -21.80 -1.70
CA THR A 232 30.17 -23.08 -1.10
C THR A 232 30.42 -23.14 0.40
N GLU A 233 31.14 -22.14 0.95
CA GLU A 233 31.42 -22.01 2.38
C GLU A 233 30.15 -22.12 3.24
N PRO A 234 30.24 -22.60 4.48
CA PRO A 234 29.09 -22.63 5.39
C PRO A 234 28.39 -21.26 5.46
N LEU A 235 27.06 -21.26 5.49
CA LEU A 235 26.30 -20.03 5.63
C LEU A 235 26.72 -19.30 6.92
N PRO A 236 26.85 -17.95 6.90
CA PRO A 236 27.07 -17.19 8.11
C PRO A 236 26.02 -17.54 9.18
N ALA A 237 26.41 -17.43 10.45
CA ALA A 237 25.48 -17.58 11.56
C ALA A 237 24.32 -16.55 11.42
N PRO A 238 23.09 -16.90 11.84
CA PRO A 238 21.97 -15.97 11.81
C PRO A 238 22.29 -14.66 12.54
N ALA A 239 21.92 -13.53 11.95
CA ALA A 239 22.14 -12.24 12.56
C ALA A 239 21.26 -12.08 13.82
N LEU A 240 21.87 -11.64 14.92
CA LEU A 240 21.16 -11.34 16.17
C LEU A 240 20.19 -10.17 16.03
N ALA A 241 20.54 -9.19 15.19
CA ALA A 241 19.73 -8.03 14.87
C ALA A 241 19.67 -7.84 13.35
N VAL A 242 18.47 -7.60 12.82
CA VAL A 242 18.20 -7.43 11.39
C VAL A 242 17.51 -6.09 11.11
N PRO A 243 17.67 -5.53 9.90
CA PRO A 243 16.94 -4.34 9.49
C PRO A 243 15.42 -4.56 9.58
N ILE A 244 14.68 -3.54 10.02
CA ILE A 244 13.23 -3.68 10.24
C ILE A 244 12.47 -4.01 8.95
N SER A 245 12.99 -3.60 7.79
CA SER A 245 12.37 -3.90 6.50
C SER A 245 12.34 -5.40 6.19
N VAL A 246 13.32 -6.16 6.69
CA VAL A 246 13.41 -7.63 6.53
C VAL A 246 12.21 -8.27 7.24
N ILE A 247 11.96 -7.87 8.49
CA ILE A 247 10.82 -8.36 9.27
C ILE A 247 9.49 -7.96 8.61
N TYR A 248 9.40 -6.74 8.07
CA TYR A 248 8.22 -6.34 7.30
C TYR A 248 8.02 -7.15 6.01
N ALA A 249 9.10 -7.57 5.35
CA ALA A 249 9.01 -8.42 4.16
C ALA A 249 8.48 -9.81 4.53
N THR A 250 9.02 -10.43 5.59
CA THR A 250 8.54 -11.71 6.13
C THR A 250 7.07 -11.63 6.57
N ALA A 251 6.69 -10.56 7.26
CA ALA A 251 5.30 -10.35 7.69
C ALA A 251 4.33 -10.21 6.50
N ARG A 252 4.78 -9.66 5.37
CA ARG A 252 3.98 -9.56 4.15
C ARG A 252 3.83 -10.90 3.43
N SER A 253 4.84 -11.78 3.49
CA SER A 253 4.77 -13.10 2.85
C SER A 253 3.90 -14.10 3.61
N MET A 254 3.59 -13.84 4.89
CA MET A 254 2.70 -14.69 5.70
C MET A 254 1.21 -14.62 5.28
N ASP A 255 0.85 -13.82 4.26
CA ASP A 255 -0.49 -13.72 3.65
C ASP A 255 -1.66 -13.72 4.65
N TYR A 256 -1.57 -12.87 5.69
CA TYR A 256 -2.64 -12.73 6.67
C TYR A 256 -3.87 -12.05 6.03
N LYS A 257 -4.72 -12.85 5.38
CA LYS A 257 -6.01 -12.41 4.86
C LYS A 257 -7.05 -12.64 5.95
N PRO A 258 -7.75 -11.59 6.42
CA PRO A 258 -9.00 -11.84 7.09
C PRO A 258 -9.90 -12.58 6.09
N GLU A 259 -10.48 -13.68 6.52
CA GLU A 259 -11.58 -14.29 5.79
C GLU A 259 -12.62 -13.20 5.51
N ASN A 260 -12.89 -12.94 4.22
CA ASN A 260 -14.02 -12.09 3.82
C ASN A 260 -15.37 -12.76 4.18
N GLU A 261 -15.35 -13.90 4.87
CA GLU A 261 -16.52 -14.63 5.35
C GLU A 261 -17.49 -13.76 6.11
N VAL A 262 -16.99 -12.80 6.92
CA VAL A 262 -17.88 -11.86 7.62
C VAL A 262 -18.71 -11.07 6.61
N PHE A 263 -18.13 -10.64 5.48
CA PHE A 263 -18.83 -9.89 4.43
C PHE A 263 -19.85 -10.75 3.71
N TYR A 264 -19.43 -11.90 3.17
CA TYR A 264 -20.30 -12.77 2.37
C TYR A 264 -21.33 -13.55 3.21
N GLY A 265 -21.14 -13.66 4.52
CA GLY A 265 -22.09 -14.28 5.46
C GLY A 265 -23.09 -13.31 6.09
N ALA A 266 -23.00 -12.01 5.82
CA ALA A 266 -23.89 -11.03 6.42
C ALA A 266 -25.19 -10.86 5.62
N LYS A 267 -26.33 -10.95 6.32
CA LYS A 267 -27.65 -10.60 5.76
C LYS A 267 -27.76 -9.11 5.40
N THR A 268 -26.99 -8.25 6.05
CA THR A 268 -26.96 -6.82 5.76
C THR A 268 -26.18 -6.54 4.47
N GLY A 269 -26.84 -5.93 3.48
CA GLY A 269 -26.23 -5.62 2.19
C GLY A 269 -26.24 -6.78 1.19
N GLU A 270 -27.11 -7.78 1.38
CA GLU A 270 -27.27 -8.92 0.48
C GLU A 270 -27.49 -8.50 -0.99
N HIS A 271 -28.36 -7.52 -1.24
CA HIS A 271 -28.55 -6.95 -2.59
C HIS A 271 -27.22 -6.49 -3.21
N PHE A 272 -26.44 -5.75 -2.42
CA PHE A 272 -25.17 -5.20 -2.86
C PHE A 272 -24.15 -6.31 -3.14
N GLN A 273 -24.09 -7.33 -2.28
CA GLN A 273 -23.26 -8.53 -2.48
C GLN A 273 -23.70 -9.36 -3.70
N ASN A 274 -24.99 -9.39 -4.01
CA ASN A 274 -25.51 -10.11 -5.17
C ASN A 274 -25.26 -9.36 -6.48
N SER A 275 -25.30 -8.03 -6.44
CA SER A 275 -24.98 -7.19 -7.60
C SER A 275 -23.48 -7.18 -7.96
N ASP A 276 -22.61 -7.55 -7.02
CA ASP A 276 -21.17 -7.49 -7.26
C ASP A 276 -20.39 -8.47 -6.36
N LYS A 277 -20.01 -9.62 -6.93
CA LYS A 277 -19.23 -10.64 -6.24
C LYS A 277 -17.72 -10.31 -6.20
N ALA A 278 -17.28 -9.22 -6.84
CA ALA A 278 -15.91 -8.72 -6.74
C ALA A 278 -15.67 -7.82 -5.52
N LEU A 279 -16.70 -7.55 -4.72
CA LEU A 279 -16.60 -6.73 -3.51
C LEU A 279 -15.83 -7.43 -2.37
N PRO A 280 -15.13 -6.66 -1.51
CA PRO A 280 -14.70 -5.27 -1.72
C PRO A 280 -13.60 -5.21 -2.81
N GLY A 281 -13.64 -4.21 -3.70
CA GLY A 281 -12.70 -4.11 -4.81
C GLY A 281 -12.32 -2.68 -5.23
N LYS A 282 -11.13 -2.54 -5.85
CA LYS A 282 -10.60 -1.25 -6.33
C LYS A 282 -11.40 -0.70 -7.54
N HIS A 283 -12.13 -1.57 -8.24
CA HIS A 283 -12.95 -1.19 -9.40
C HIS A 283 -14.01 -0.16 -9.01
N ILE A 284 -14.59 -0.25 -7.81
CA ILE A 284 -15.57 0.72 -7.33
C ILE A 284 -14.99 2.13 -7.22
N LYS A 285 -13.76 2.24 -6.68
CA LYS A 285 -13.09 3.54 -6.56
C LYS A 285 -12.79 4.15 -7.92
N LYS A 286 -12.33 3.32 -8.88
CA LYS A 286 -12.21 3.75 -10.28
C LYS A 286 -13.56 4.20 -10.83
N MET A 287 -14.63 3.48 -10.46
CA MET A 287 -16.00 3.75 -10.88
C MET A 287 -16.46 5.15 -10.47
N TYR A 288 -16.44 5.43 -9.18
CA TYR A 288 -16.91 6.71 -8.66
C TYR A 288 -16.00 7.88 -9.02
N ASN A 289 -14.69 7.67 -9.18
CA ASN A 289 -13.78 8.75 -9.55
C ASN A 289 -14.01 9.28 -10.97
N ALA A 290 -14.62 8.50 -11.87
CA ALA A 290 -14.93 8.96 -13.22
C ALA A 290 -16.32 9.61 -13.34
N LEU A 291 -17.12 9.62 -12.26
CA LEU A 291 -18.49 10.12 -12.26
C LEU A 291 -18.57 11.50 -11.60
N ASN A 292 -19.47 12.35 -12.12
CA ASN A 292 -19.88 13.56 -11.42
C ASN A 292 -20.82 13.22 -10.25
N LYS A 293 -21.11 14.21 -9.40
CA LYS A 293 -21.94 14.05 -8.19
C LYS A 293 -23.32 13.43 -8.49
N THR A 294 -23.99 13.90 -9.55
CA THR A 294 -25.35 13.44 -9.91
C THR A 294 -25.33 11.98 -10.36
N ALA A 295 -24.41 11.64 -11.26
CA ALA A 295 -24.23 10.28 -11.76
C ALA A 295 -23.82 9.30 -10.64
N ALA A 296 -22.90 9.73 -9.76
CA ALA A 296 -22.48 8.95 -8.60
C ALA A 296 -23.65 8.70 -7.62
N SER A 297 -24.49 9.70 -7.35
CA SER A 297 -25.67 9.54 -6.50
C SER A 297 -26.67 8.53 -7.07
N ILE A 298 -26.94 8.59 -8.37
CA ILE A 298 -27.81 7.63 -9.06
C ILE A 298 -27.24 6.21 -8.93
N LEU A 299 -25.94 6.04 -9.20
CA LEU A 299 -25.29 4.73 -9.15
C LEU A 299 -25.27 4.14 -7.73
N VAL A 300 -25.00 4.94 -6.70
CA VAL A 300 -25.05 4.49 -5.29
C VAL A 300 -26.46 4.00 -4.94
N GLN A 301 -27.50 4.72 -5.35
CA GLN A 301 -28.89 4.32 -5.09
C GLN A 301 -29.20 2.96 -5.73
N LEU A 302 -28.76 2.76 -6.98
CA LEU A 302 -28.94 1.51 -7.74
C LEU A 302 -28.20 0.33 -7.10
N ARG A 303 -26.95 0.54 -6.68
CA ARG A 303 -26.08 -0.51 -6.13
C ARG A 303 -26.41 -0.90 -4.69
N THR A 304 -26.82 0.06 -3.85
CA THR A 304 -27.07 -0.19 -2.42
C THR A 304 -28.51 -0.58 -2.10
N ASN A 305 -29.42 -0.41 -3.06
CA ASN A 305 -30.87 -0.51 -2.87
C ASN A 305 -31.45 0.49 -1.83
N ILE A 306 -30.68 1.53 -1.49
CA ILE A 306 -31.13 2.67 -0.68
C ILE A 306 -31.50 3.76 -1.67
N SER A 307 -32.80 3.88 -1.99
CA SER A 307 -33.24 4.66 -3.15
C SER A 307 -34.64 5.22 -3.00
N ARG A 308 -35.04 6.07 -3.97
CA ARG A 308 -36.39 6.62 -4.01
C ARG A 308 -37.45 5.65 -4.56
N LEU A 309 -37.13 4.41 -4.90
CA LEU A 309 -38.13 3.45 -5.39
C LEU A 309 -39.08 3.01 -4.27
N ASN A 310 -40.34 2.70 -4.61
CA ASN A 310 -41.40 2.43 -3.64
C ASN A 310 -41.10 1.22 -2.73
N THR A 311 -40.31 0.25 -3.19
CA THR A 311 -39.83 -0.87 -2.36
C THR A 311 -39.04 -0.40 -1.13
N TYR A 312 -38.12 0.55 -1.31
CA TYR A 312 -37.37 1.12 -0.20
C TYR A 312 -38.22 2.13 0.58
N LEU A 313 -38.96 3.01 -0.11
CA LEU A 313 -39.80 4.02 0.55
C LEU A 313 -40.89 3.41 1.45
N HIS A 314 -41.53 2.33 1.01
CA HIS A 314 -42.51 1.60 1.81
C HIS A 314 -41.84 0.94 3.04
N LYS A 315 -40.64 0.38 2.86
CA LYS A 315 -39.86 -0.21 3.96
C LYS A 315 -39.53 0.81 5.06
N ILE A 316 -39.28 2.06 4.69
CA ILE A 316 -39.07 3.18 5.64
C ILE A 316 -40.36 3.93 5.99
N LYS A 317 -41.53 3.42 5.58
CA LYS A 317 -42.86 3.98 5.86
C LYS A 317 -43.10 5.40 5.33
N VAL A 318 -42.43 5.77 4.23
CA VAL A 318 -42.67 7.03 3.50
C VAL A 318 -43.84 6.91 2.53
N THR A 319 -44.08 5.71 1.98
CA THR A 319 -45.23 5.42 1.11
C THR A 319 -46.08 4.31 1.71
N GLU A 320 -47.39 4.34 1.47
CA GLU A 320 -48.33 3.31 1.94
C GLU A 320 -48.24 2.00 1.15
N THR A 321 -47.71 2.04 -0.07
CA THR A 321 -47.56 0.86 -0.94
C THR A 321 -46.16 0.79 -1.53
N ASP A 322 -45.69 -0.43 -1.82
CA ASP A 322 -44.44 -0.72 -2.55
C ASP A 322 -44.64 -0.86 -4.07
N LYS A 323 -45.91 -0.81 -4.53
CA LYS A 323 -46.32 -0.90 -5.93
C LYS A 323 -46.28 0.45 -6.63
N ARG A 324 -46.20 0.42 -7.95
CA ARG A 324 -46.34 1.60 -8.81
C ARG A 324 -47.71 1.60 -9.52
N GLU A 325 -48.01 2.66 -10.27
CA GLU A 325 -49.15 2.79 -11.19
C GLU A 325 -49.35 1.59 -12.12
N CYS A 326 -48.27 0.91 -12.52
CA CYS A 326 -48.35 -0.32 -13.32
C CYS A 326 -48.81 -1.56 -12.54
N GLY A 327 -49.14 -1.43 -11.25
CA GLY A 327 -49.64 -2.50 -10.38
C GLY A 327 -48.57 -3.46 -9.85
N VAL A 328 -47.32 -3.34 -10.31
CA VAL A 328 -46.19 -4.21 -9.91
C VAL A 328 -45.34 -3.53 -8.82
N VAL A 329 -44.76 -4.34 -7.95
CA VAL A 329 -43.80 -3.89 -6.92
C VAL A 329 -42.59 -3.22 -7.58
N GLU A 330 -42.27 -2.00 -7.15
CA GLU A 330 -41.22 -1.18 -7.77
C GLU A 330 -39.82 -1.57 -7.27
N THR A 331 -39.35 -2.74 -7.70
CA THR A 331 -37.96 -3.20 -7.48
C THR A 331 -37.00 -2.59 -8.50
N PHE A 332 -35.69 -2.69 -8.25
CA PHE A 332 -34.68 -2.31 -9.24
C PHE A 332 -34.78 -3.09 -10.56
N PRO A 333 -34.89 -4.44 -10.57
CA PRO A 333 -35.11 -5.17 -11.82
C PRO A 333 -36.37 -4.70 -12.57
N HIS A 334 -37.46 -4.42 -11.85
CA HIS A 334 -38.66 -3.87 -12.49
C HIS A 334 -38.37 -2.48 -13.08
N PHE A 335 -37.78 -1.57 -12.32
CA PHE A 335 -37.42 -0.23 -12.77
C PHE A 335 -36.47 -0.25 -13.98
N LEU A 336 -35.40 -1.06 -13.92
CA LEU A 336 -34.32 -1.16 -14.90
C LEU A 336 -34.64 -2.01 -16.13
N PHE A 337 -35.57 -2.96 -16.07
CA PHE A 337 -35.76 -3.87 -17.20
C PHE A 337 -37.20 -4.06 -17.66
N CYS A 338 -38.20 -3.88 -16.79
CA CYS A 338 -39.58 -4.31 -17.07
C CYS A 338 -40.62 -3.19 -17.12
N CYS A 339 -40.42 -2.07 -16.41
CA CYS A 339 -41.48 -1.09 -16.19
C CYS A 339 -41.93 -0.47 -17.52
N PRO A 340 -43.22 -0.63 -17.93
CA PRO A 340 -43.71 -0.15 -19.22
C PRO A 340 -43.63 1.36 -19.39
N ARG A 341 -43.73 2.10 -18.27
CA ARG A 341 -43.65 3.56 -18.24
C ARG A 341 -42.33 4.12 -18.76
N TRP A 342 -41.24 3.35 -18.69
CA TRP A 342 -39.91 3.82 -19.09
C TRP A 342 -39.42 3.20 -20.40
N THR A 343 -40.32 2.67 -21.23
CA THR A 343 -39.95 1.94 -22.45
C THR A 343 -39.11 2.80 -23.40
N GLU A 344 -39.49 4.07 -23.60
CA GLU A 344 -38.77 4.97 -24.50
C GLU A 344 -37.36 5.31 -23.97
N GLN A 345 -37.27 5.71 -22.71
CA GLN A 345 -35.99 6.06 -22.07
C GLN A 345 -35.02 4.86 -22.02
N ARG A 346 -35.55 3.63 -22.04
CA ARG A 346 -34.77 2.39 -21.95
C ARG A 346 -34.15 1.97 -23.28
N ARG A 347 -34.56 2.53 -24.42
CA ARG A 347 -34.11 2.10 -25.75
C ARG A 347 -32.59 2.10 -25.88
N GLU A 348 -31.95 3.19 -25.47
CA GLU A 348 -30.48 3.34 -25.56
C GLU A 348 -29.74 2.39 -24.63
N MET A 349 -30.23 2.23 -23.39
CA MET A 349 -29.66 1.28 -22.44
C MET A 349 -29.79 -0.17 -22.93
N LYS A 350 -30.94 -0.52 -23.52
CA LYS A 350 -31.16 -1.85 -24.11
C LYS A 350 -30.20 -2.12 -25.27
N ALA A 351 -29.95 -1.12 -26.13
CA ALA A 351 -28.97 -1.23 -27.20
C ALA A 351 -27.54 -1.38 -26.67
N ALA A 352 -27.17 -0.59 -25.65
CA ALA A 352 -25.84 -0.64 -25.04
C ALA A 352 -25.57 -1.97 -24.31
N HIS A 353 -26.57 -2.56 -23.65
CA HIS A 353 -26.40 -3.81 -22.91
C HIS A 353 -26.47 -5.06 -23.79
N SER A 354 -27.09 -4.97 -24.98
CA SER A 354 -27.16 -6.05 -25.97
C SER A 354 -27.63 -7.38 -25.34
N SER A 355 -26.86 -8.48 -25.49
CA SER A 355 -27.18 -9.80 -24.95
C SER A 355 -27.22 -9.86 -23.42
N ARG A 356 -26.55 -8.94 -22.72
CA ARG A 356 -26.49 -8.88 -21.25
C ARG A 356 -27.53 -7.96 -20.63
N TYR A 357 -28.57 -7.60 -21.38
CA TYR A 357 -29.61 -6.65 -20.95
C TYR A 357 -30.31 -7.01 -19.63
N TRP A 358 -30.48 -8.29 -19.31
CA TRP A 358 -31.13 -8.72 -18.07
C TRP A 358 -30.16 -8.91 -16.89
N ASP A 359 -28.87 -8.64 -17.08
CA ASP A 359 -27.84 -8.84 -16.07
C ASP A 359 -27.69 -7.58 -15.19
N LEU A 360 -28.22 -7.67 -13.97
CA LEU A 360 -28.14 -6.57 -12.99
C LEU A 360 -26.69 -6.26 -12.61
N SER A 361 -25.83 -7.27 -12.46
CA SER A 361 -24.42 -7.05 -12.09
C SER A 361 -23.70 -6.30 -13.19
N TYR A 362 -23.91 -6.70 -14.45
CA TYR A 362 -23.37 -6.00 -15.61
C TYR A 362 -23.86 -4.54 -15.69
N ALA A 363 -25.17 -4.32 -15.56
CA ALA A 363 -25.78 -2.99 -15.60
C ALA A 363 -25.22 -2.03 -14.53
N LEU A 364 -24.80 -2.57 -13.39
CA LEU A 364 -24.29 -1.83 -12.23
C LEU A 364 -22.77 -1.83 -12.10
N GLY A 365 -22.05 -2.43 -13.06
CA GLY A 365 -20.59 -2.49 -13.06
C GLY A 365 -20.01 -3.41 -11.98
N GLY A 366 -20.77 -4.43 -11.58
CA GLY A 366 -20.36 -5.47 -10.65
C GLY A 366 -20.01 -6.79 -11.35
N TYR A 367 -19.25 -7.63 -10.66
CA TYR A 367 -18.84 -8.93 -11.17
C TYR A 367 -19.89 -10.00 -10.88
N SER A 368 -20.30 -10.73 -11.91
CA SER A 368 -21.23 -11.86 -11.85
C SER A 368 -20.48 -13.20 -11.78
N ILE A 369 -21.03 -14.14 -11.00
CA ILE A 369 -20.59 -15.55 -11.00
C ILE A 369 -21.42 -16.42 -11.96
N HIS A 370 -22.34 -15.81 -12.71
CA HIS A 370 -23.18 -16.53 -13.66
C HIS A 370 -22.33 -17.22 -14.74
N GLU A 371 -22.71 -18.44 -15.10
CA GLU A 371 -22.06 -19.23 -16.13
C GLU A 371 -23.03 -19.47 -17.28
N GLU A 372 -22.54 -19.31 -18.51
CA GLU A 372 -23.28 -19.59 -19.73
C GLU A 372 -22.45 -20.57 -20.55
N ASN A 373 -23.04 -21.72 -20.92
CA ASN A 373 -22.35 -22.81 -21.61
C ASN A 373 -21.07 -23.30 -20.89
N GLY A 374 -21.10 -23.36 -19.55
CA GLY A 374 -20.00 -23.82 -18.72
C GLY A 374 -18.82 -22.85 -18.61
N LYS A 375 -18.99 -21.58 -19.03
CA LYS A 375 -17.99 -20.52 -18.88
C LYS A 375 -18.57 -19.35 -18.09
N LYS A 376 -17.78 -18.79 -17.17
CA LYS A 376 -18.14 -17.57 -16.44
C LYS A 376 -18.30 -16.42 -17.43
N VAL A 377 -19.45 -15.76 -17.40
CA VAL A 377 -19.77 -14.64 -18.30
C VAL A 377 -18.76 -13.49 -18.14
N ASP A 378 -18.28 -13.28 -16.91
CA ASP A 378 -17.28 -12.25 -16.58
C ASP A 378 -15.84 -12.78 -16.50
N GLY A 379 -15.61 -14.06 -16.85
CA GLY A 379 -14.28 -14.67 -16.83
C GLY A 379 -13.67 -14.84 -15.43
N GLU A 380 -12.35 -14.76 -15.34
CA GLU A 380 -11.62 -14.83 -14.06
C GLU A 380 -11.70 -13.49 -13.31
N LYS A 381 -12.12 -13.54 -12.05
CA LYS A 381 -12.25 -12.36 -11.16
C LYS A 381 -11.02 -11.45 -11.13
N ASP A 382 -9.82 -12.01 -11.18
CA ASP A 382 -8.56 -11.23 -11.10
C ASP A 382 -8.23 -10.46 -12.39
N LYS A 383 -8.77 -10.89 -13.54
CA LYS A 383 -8.57 -10.27 -14.86
C LYS A 383 -9.77 -9.42 -15.29
N TRP A 384 -10.90 -9.56 -14.59
CA TRP A 384 -12.14 -8.87 -14.92
C TRP A 384 -12.07 -7.36 -14.74
N GLN A 385 -12.79 -6.63 -15.59
CA GLN A 385 -13.02 -5.20 -15.47
C GLN A 385 -14.48 -4.88 -15.78
N SER A 386 -15.04 -3.90 -15.06
CA SER A 386 -16.38 -3.40 -15.29
C SER A 386 -16.53 -2.77 -16.68
N ASP A 387 -17.62 -3.11 -17.38
CA ASP A 387 -17.98 -2.45 -18.64
C ASP A 387 -18.57 -1.06 -18.37
N TRP A 388 -17.77 -0.05 -18.68
CA TRP A 388 -18.12 1.34 -18.42
C TRP A 388 -19.19 1.91 -19.33
N ASN A 389 -19.33 1.38 -20.55
CA ASN A 389 -20.35 1.86 -21.47
C ASN A 389 -21.73 1.39 -20.98
N ALA A 390 -21.81 0.14 -20.49
CA ALA A 390 -23.03 -0.38 -19.89
C ALA A 390 -23.44 0.40 -18.63
N VAL A 391 -22.49 0.69 -17.73
CA VAL A 391 -22.76 1.46 -16.50
C VAL A 391 -23.24 2.88 -16.83
N LYS A 392 -22.58 3.56 -17.77
CA LYS A 392 -23.00 4.90 -18.21
C LYS A 392 -24.40 4.88 -18.80
N ALA A 393 -24.71 3.91 -19.66
CA ALA A 393 -26.04 3.78 -20.24
C ALA A 393 -27.13 3.55 -19.17
N THR A 394 -26.84 2.77 -18.11
CA THR A 394 -27.74 2.58 -16.97
C THR A 394 -27.96 3.88 -16.19
N ILE A 395 -26.90 4.65 -15.95
CA ILE A 395 -26.98 5.95 -15.27
C ILE A 395 -27.80 6.92 -16.11
N GLU A 396 -27.56 6.98 -17.42
CA GLU A 396 -28.26 7.87 -18.35
C GLU A 396 -29.75 7.55 -18.44
N PHE A 397 -30.10 6.26 -18.52
CA PHE A 397 -31.48 5.80 -18.39
C PHE A 397 -32.12 6.34 -17.11
N ALA A 398 -31.51 6.07 -15.95
CA ALA A 398 -32.06 6.48 -14.66
C ALA A 398 -32.15 8.01 -14.55
N ARG A 399 -31.19 8.74 -15.13
CA ARG A 399 -31.17 10.21 -15.21
C ARG A 399 -32.34 10.73 -16.04
N ALA A 400 -32.58 10.16 -17.23
CA ALA A 400 -33.66 10.55 -18.13
C ALA A 400 -35.06 10.32 -17.53
N THR A 401 -35.22 9.33 -16.65
CA THR A 401 -36.50 9.12 -15.96
C THR A 401 -36.80 10.18 -14.88
N GLY A 402 -35.78 10.87 -14.36
CA GLY A 402 -35.88 11.73 -13.17
C GLY A 402 -36.24 11.00 -11.87
N ARG A 403 -36.52 9.68 -11.91
CA ARG A 403 -37.11 8.92 -10.79
C ARG A 403 -36.22 8.86 -9.55
N LEU A 404 -34.90 8.86 -9.75
CA LEU A 404 -33.87 8.79 -8.71
C LEU A 404 -33.22 10.15 -8.43
N GLN A 405 -33.59 11.21 -9.16
CA GLN A 405 -33.04 12.54 -8.95
C GLN A 405 -33.74 13.25 -7.78
N MET A 406 -33.03 14.19 -7.18
CA MET A 406 -33.57 15.06 -6.14
C MET A 406 -34.32 16.17 -6.88
N GLN A 407 -35.65 16.23 -6.72
CA GLN A 407 -36.36 17.45 -7.08
C GLN A 407 -35.92 18.54 -6.10
N GLU A 408 -35.60 19.73 -6.60
CA GLU A 408 -35.28 20.87 -5.74
C GLU A 408 -36.43 21.06 -4.75
N TRP A 409 -36.12 20.89 -3.46
CA TRP A 409 -37.08 21.17 -2.40
C TRP A 409 -37.42 22.65 -2.48
N LYS A 410 -38.63 22.99 -2.93
CA LYS A 410 -39.16 24.34 -2.76
C LYS A 410 -39.18 24.63 -1.25
N GLN A 411 -38.55 25.74 -0.90
CA GLN A 411 -38.28 26.26 0.46
C GLN A 411 -39.39 25.93 1.47
N GLY A 412 -39.00 25.40 2.64
CA GLY A 412 -39.90 25.34 3.79
C GLY A 412 -39.67 24.23 4.83
N TYR A 413 -38.44 23.76 5.08
CA TYR A 413 -38.20 22.85 6.21
C TYR A 413 -36.86 23.16 6.91
N ASP A 414 -36.95 23.30 8.23
CA ASP A 414 -35.94 23.78 9.17
C ASP A 414 -34.72 22.83 9.26
N GLU A 415 -33.52 23.34 8.96
CA GLU A 415 -32.26 22.59 8.85
C GLU A 415 -31.67 22.12 10.20
N GLN A 416 -32.31 22.38 11.34
CA GLN A 416 -31.68 22.19 12.66
C GLN A 416 -31.81 20.82 13.32
N LYS A 417 -32.37 19.78 12.69
CA LYS A 417 -32.64 18.49 13.38
C LYS A 417 -31.88 17.22 12.94
N VAL A 418 -30.86 17.31 12.09
CA VAL A 418 -30.06 16.10 11.73
C VAL A 418 -28.56 16.40 11.74
N LEU A 419 -28.00 16.49 12.94
CA LEU A 419 -26.55 16.47 13.16
C LEU A 419 -26.21 15.32 14.09
N ASP A 420 -25.53 14.30 13.53
CA ASP A 420 -24.37 13.62 14.13
C ASP A 420 -24.00 12.39 13.29
N ILE A 421 -23.18 12.59 12.24
CA ILE A 421 -22.45 11.50 11.59
C ILE A 421 -20.95 11.80 11.73
N PRO A 422 -20.17 10.93 12.41
CA PRO A 422 -18.78 11.22 12.73
C PRO A 422 -17.89 11.30 11.49
N ASN A 423 -16.92 12.21 11.58
CA ASN A 423 -15.99 12.62 10.54
C ASN A 423 -15.01 11.48 10.20
N TYR A 424 -15.24 10.75 9.11
CA TYR A 424 -14.29 9.79 8.54
C TYR A 424 -13.77 10.23 7.17
N ASP A 425 -12.47 10.04 6.94
CA ASP A 425 -11.73 10.29 5.69
C ASP A 425 -12.32 9.52 4.49
N THR A 426 -13.35 10.08 3.90
CA THR A 426 -13.91 9.70 2.60
C THR A 426 -13.60 10.82 1.60
N THR A 427 -13.40 10.48 0.32
CA THR A 427 -13.27 11.49 -0.73
C THR A 427 -14.49 12.42 -0.71
N PRO A 428 -14.33 13.75 -0.81
CA PRO A 428 -15.42 14.73 -0.61
C PRO A 428 -16.66 14.43 -1.45
N THR A 429 -16.46 13.89 -2.66
CA THR A 429 -17.51 13.58 -3.63
C THR A 429 -18.44 12.47 -3.15
N LEU A 430 -17.91 11.38 -2.58
CA LEU A 430 -18.72 10.22 -2.17
C LEU A 430 -19.44 10.49 -0.84
N ARG A 431 -18.79 11.22 0.09
CA ARG A 431 -19.42 11.72 1.32
C ARG A 431 -20.69 12.52 1.00
N ASN A 432 -20.56 13.48 0.08
CA ASN A 432 -21.67 14.35 -0.31
C ASN A 432 -22.76 13.59 -1.08
N CYS A 433 -22.43 12.52 -1.80
CA CYS A 433 -23.42 11.67 -2.48
C CYS A 433 -24.20 10.81 -1.49
N LEU A 434 -23.53 10.19 -0.51
CA LEU A 434 -24.20 9.43 0.54
C LEU A 434 -25.07 10.33 1.42
N GLN A 435 -24.57 11.52 1.79
CA GLN A 435 -25.37 12.53 2.51
C GLN A 435 -26.60 12.98 1.71
N ALA A 436 -26.53 13.07 0.38
CA ALA A 436 -27.68 13.40 -0.47
C ALA A 436 -28.68 12.25 -0.71
N VAL A 437 -28.33 11.02 -0.32
CA VAL A 437 -29.25 9.87 -0.29
C VAL A 437 -30.00 9.79 1.05
N PHE A 438 -29.36 10.25 2.14
CA PHE A 438 -29.93 10.24 3.49
C PHE A 438 -30.54 11.59 3.94
N ARG A 439 -30.37 12.67 3.17
CA ARG A 439 -31.12 13.93 3.24
C ARG A 439 -32.20 13.91 2.16
#